data_AF-A0AA92HBL0-F1
#
_entry.id   AF-A0AA92HBL0-F1
#
_cell.length_a   1.000
_cell.length_b   1.000
_cell.length_c   1.000
_cell.angle_alpha   90.00
_cell.angle_beta   90.00
_cell.angle_gamma   90.00
#
_symmetry.space_group_name_H-M   'P 1'
#
loop_
_entity.id
_entity.type
_entity.pdbx_description
1 polymer ?
#
loop_
_entity_poly.entity_id
_entity_poly.type
_entity_poly.pdbx_seq_one_letter_code
_entity_poly.pdbx_strand_id
1 'polypeptide(L)'
;MDANVIAKRLSMIFAAMASAAFVFQAAQAETQKAVSPFEFQRAVEACFTPPPGATGAVVIAATFEADGALDKTPVVIEKGNGAIDQAFANAAMRAVLRCQPQLAAMGIQGEVRFNFAPPPAQETDGVSPSAPSEKRLREMQDAAQRLQAFADRNRHSREAMKPTNPEVSKTLDILCRPSEAEKLDELSPHEYKTVVSYTRSLIVVMNIYEDPATARSQKAITDNMRELGACLDATLWSSRAAVTITKKMFSEMPELSSNPKAAAGRDQVYSNIGLVIEGSLEALALDGMEASWCDARLAPLTALFETAYPVMPDKQKVTLRSAMRQAEKCSDQTRLSLKSLLQPRHP
;
A
#
# COMPACT_ATOMS: atom_id res chain seq x y z
N MET A 1 28.80 16.55 6.01
CA MET A 1 28.49 15.49 5.03
C MET A 1 28.43 16.14 3.66
N ASP A 2 29.05 15.53 2.64
CA ASP A 2 29.05 16.08 1.27
C ASP A 2 27.63 16.15 0.70
N ALA A 3 27.26 17.29 0.11
CA ALA A 3 25.94 17.52 -0.50
C ALA A 3 25.62 16.50 -1.61
N ASN A 4 26.65 16.02 -2.31
CA ASN A 4 26.55 14.95 -3.31
C ASN A 4 26.26 13.57 -2.71
N VAL A 5 26.53 13.35 -1.43
CA VAL A 5 26.25 12.06 -0.75
C VAL A 5 24.80 12.05 -0.23
N ILE A 6 24.29 13.17 0.28
CA ILE A 6 22.91 13.29 0.76
C ILE A 6 21.91 13.29 -0.40
N ALA A 7 22.14 14.09 -1.45
CA ALA A 7 21.29 14.09 -2.64
C ALA A 7 21.23 12.72 -3.34
N LYS A 8 22.35 11.97 -3.32
CA LYS A 8 22.44 10.62 -3.88
C LYS A 8 21.81 9.55 -2.98
N ARG A 9 21.74 9.78 -1.67
CA ARG A 9 21.02 8.91 -0.70
C ARG A 9 19.51 9.15 -0.77
N LEU A 10 19.06 10.40 -0.71
CA LEU A 10 17.66 10.78 -0.94
C LEU A 10 17.14 10.25 -2.29
N SER A 11 17.89 10.47 -3.38
CA SER A 11 17.55 9.97 -4.72
C SER A 11 17.47 8.43 -4.82
N MET A 12 18.26 7.68 -4.04
CA MET A 12 18.16 6.21 -3.99
C MET A 12 17.01 5.71 -3.11
N ILE A 13 16.64 6.50 -2.11
CA ILE A 13 15.66 6.16 -1.08
C ILE A 13 14.21 6.26 -1.61
N PHE A 14 13.87 7.31 -2.37
CA PHE A 14 12.53 7.47 -2.94
C PHE A 14 12.35 6.76 -4.29
N ALA A 15 13.44 6.48 -5.01
CA ALA A 15 13.44 5.56 -6.15
C ALA A 15 13.03 4.12 -5.77
N ALA A 16 13.29 3.69 -4.52
CA ALA A 16 12.86 2.40 -4.02
C ALA A 16 11.35 2.32 -3.72
N MET A 17 10.67 3.44 -3.46
CA MET A 17 9.22 3.43 -3.32
C MET A 17 8.49 3.06 -4.62
N ALA A 18 9.06 3.40 -5.79
CA ALA A 18 8.54 2.94 -7.08
C ALA A 18 8.60 1.41 -7.22
N SER A 19 9.44 0.73 -6.43
CA SER A 19 9.60 -0.73 -6.42
C SER A 19 8.51 -1.46 -5.63
N ALA A 20 7.65 -0.78 -4.85
CA ALA A 20 6.50 -1.41 -4.20
C ALA A 20 5.37 -1.71 -5.21
N ALA A 21 5.31 -0.99 -6.34
CA ALA A 21 4.42 -1.32 -7.45
C ALA A 21 4.88 -2.60 -8.19
N PHE A 22 6.19 -2.87 -8.20
CA PHE A 22 6.77 -4.09 -8.78
C PHE A 22 6.50 -5.34 -7.94
N VAL A 23 6.31 -5.21 -6.62
CA VAL A 23 5.97 -6.33 -5.74
C VAL A 23 4.65 -6.97 -6.16
N PHE A 24 3.64 -6.15 -6.44
CA PHE A 24 2.35 -6.64 -6.87
C PHE A 24 2.33 -7.00 -8.35
N GLN A 25 3.12 -6.33 -9.21
CA GLN A 25 3.25 -6.75 -10.61
C GLN A 25 4.04 -8.05 -10.78
N ALA A 26 5.05 -8.37 -9.96
CA ALA A 26 5.81 -9.62 -10.05
C ALA A 26 5.06 -10.79 -9.37
N ALA A 27 4.31 -10.51 -8.29
CA ALA A 27 3.31 -11.44 -7.76
C ALA A 27 2.20 -11.70 -8.79
N GLN A 28 1.74 -10.66 -9.50
CA GLN A 28 0.78 -10.77 -10.60
C GLN A 28 1.36 -11.44 -11.86
N ALA A 29 2.63 -11.23 -12.19
CA ALA A 29 3.29 -11.73 -13.40
C ALA A 29 3.64 -13.22 -13.30
N GLU A 30 3.78 -13.78 -12.11
CA GLU A 30 3.89 -15.24 -11.96
C GLU A 30 2.53 -15.94 -11.82
N THR A 31 1.50 -15.23 -11.34
CA THR A 31 0.09 -15.63 -11.54
C THR A 31 -0.43 -15.37 -12.96
N GLN A 32 0.37 -14.82 -13.88
CA GLN A 32 -0.05 -14.61 -15.28
C GLN A 32 0.24 -15.82 -16.18
N LYS A 33 0.92 -16.86 -15.68
CA LYS A 33 1.11 -18.12 -16.44
C LYS A 33 0.21 -19.27 -16.00
N ALA A 34 -0.60 -19.07 -14.97
CA ALA A 34 -1.71 -19.94 -14.61
C ALA A 34 -2.83 -19.02 -14.14
N VAL A 35 -3.98 -19.02 -14.84
CA VAL A 35 -5.15 -18.21 -14.49
C VAL A 35 -5.40 -18.31 -12.98
N SER A 36 -5.40 -17.16 -12.31
CA SER A 36 -5.18 -17.14 -10.84
C SER A 36 -6.43 -17.62 -10.08
N PRO A 37 -6.28 -18.35 -8.95
CA PRO A 37 -7.39 -18.70 -8.05
C PRO A 37 -8.28 -17.52 -7.67
N PHE A 38 -7.72 -16.31 -7.66
CA PHE A 38 -8.40 -15.06 -7.37
C PHE A 38 -9.36 -14.59 -8.47
N GLU A 39 -9.06 -14.87 -9.74
CA GLU A 39 -9.96 -14.56 -10.86
C GLU A 39 -11.13 -15.56 -10.91
N PHE A 40 -10.89 -16.82 -10.56
CA PHE A 40 -11.95 -17.84 -10.44
C PHE A 40 -12.89 -17.55 -9.28
N GLN A 41 -12.33 -17.16 -8.13
CA GLN A 41 -13.11 -16.76 -6.96
C GLN A 41 -14.00 -15.55 -7.29
N ARG A 42 -13.45 -14.50 -7.92
CA ARG A 42 -14.23 -13.32 -8.34
C ARG A 42 -15.31 -13.68 -9.36
N ALA A 43 -15.02 -14.57 -10.32
CA ALA A 43 -16.00 -14.99 -11.30
C ALA A 43 -17.18 -15.71 -10.63
N VAL A 44 -16.90 -16.63 -9.70
CA VAL A 44 -17.94 -17.35 -8.95
C VAL A 44 -18.74 -16.43 -8.02
N GLU A 45 -18.10 -15.44 -7.40
CA GLU A 45 -18.77 -14.43 -6.58
C GLU A 45 -19.81 -13.63 -7.38
N ALA A 46 -19.58 -13.36 -8.67
CA ALA A 46 -20.57 -12.72 -9.53
C ALA A 46 -21.85 -13.55 -9.73
N CYS A 47 -21.77 -14.88 -9.54
CA CYS A 47 -22.93 -15.77 -9.57
C CYS A 47 -23.54 -16.02 -8.18
N PHE A 48 -22.92 -15.50 -7.13
CA PHE A 48 -23.31 -15.79 -5.75
C PHE A 48 -24.36 -14.80 -5.24
N THR A 49 -25.36 -15.32 -4.54
CA THR A 49 -26.36 -14.52 -3.85
C THR A 49 -26.53 -15.11 -2.45
N PRO A 50 -25.87 -14.54 -1.43
CA PRO A 50 -25.88 -15.10 -0.10
C PRO A 50 -27.25 -14.90 0.57
N PRO A 51 -27.81 -15.93 1.24
CA PRO A 51 -28.93 -15.71 2.16
C PRO A 51 -28.46 -14.88 3.37
N PRO A 52 -29.30 -13.97 3.89
CA PRO A 52 -28.92 -13.15 5.04
C PRO A 52 -28.77 -14.01 6.32
N GLY A 53 -27.87 -13.60 7.21
CA GLY A 53 -27.73 -14.16 8.56
C GLY A 53 -26.79 -15.36 8.69
N ALA A 54 -26.06 -15.74 7.64
CA ALA A 54 -24.99 -16.74 7.75
C ALA A 54 -23.83 -16.20 8.60
N THR A 55 -23.17 -17.09 9.35
CA THR A 55 -22.07 -16.72 10.24
C THR A 55 -20.81 -17.56 10.03
N GLY A 56 -20.95 -18.72 9.36
CA GLY A 56 -19.83 -19.58 9.00
C GLY A 56 -19.43 -19.44 7.54
N ALA A 57 -18.13 -19.47 7.27
CA ALA A 57 -17.60 -19.61 5.92
C ALA A 57 -17.97 -20.98 5.31
N VAL A 58 -17.97 -21.05 3.99
CA VAL A 58 -18.19 -22.29 3.22
C VAL A 58 -17.07 -22.48 2.22
N VAL A 59 -16.60 -23.72 2.11
CA VAL A 59 -15.65 -24.12 1.07
C VAL A 59 -16.28 -25.17 0.16
N ILE A 60 -16.30 -24.88 -1.15
CA ILE A 60 -16.78 -25.77 -2.20
C ILE A 60 -15.58 -26.28 -3.01
N ALA A 61 -15.43 -27.60 -3.15
CA ALA A 61 -14.47 -28.21 -4.05
C ALA A 61 -15.15 -28.62 -5.37
N ALA A 62 -14.54 -28.30 -6.50
CA ALA A 62 -15.00 -28.69 -7.84
C ALA A 62 -13.82 -29.17 -8.67
N THR A 63 -14.01 -30.24 -9.44
CA THR A 63 -12.98 -30.76 -10.36
C THR A 63 -13.39 -30.47 -11.80
N PHE A 64 -12.48 -29.86 -12.56
CA PHE A 64 -12.72 -29.51 -13.96
C PHE A 64 -11.86 -30.35 -14.91
N GLU A 65 -12.47 -30.78 -16.00
CA GLU A 65 -11.85 -31.51 -17.10
C GLU A 65 -11.07 -30.57 -18.03
N ALA A 66 -10.29 -31.16 -18.95
CA ALA A 66 -9.44 -30.40 -19.87
C ALA A 66 -10.20 -29.39 -20.77
N ASP A 67 -11.48 -29.64 -21.01
CA ASP A 67 -12.40 -28.82 -21.79
C ASP A 67 -13.16 -27.76 -20.95
N GLY A 68 -12.87 -27.69 -19.64
CA GLY A 68 -13.51 -26.77 -18.70
C GLY A 68 -14.88 -27.25 -18.18
N ALA A 69 -15.32 -28.46 -18.54
CA ALA A 69 -16.50 -29.06 -17.94
C ALA A 69 -16.23 -29.54 -16.51
N LEU A 70 -17.27 -29.67 -15.70
CA LEU A 70 -17.15 -30.29 -14.38
C LEU A 70 -17.06 -31.82 -14.54
N ASP A 71 -16.00 -32.43 -14.02
CA ASP A 71 -15.83 -33.89 -13.93
C ASP A 71 -17.00 -34.49 -13.11
N LYS A 72 -17.30 -33.84 -11.97
CA LYS A 72 -18.33 -34.27 -11.01
C LYS A 72 -19.08 -33.08 -10.43
N THR A 73 -20.23 -33.37 -9.82
CA THR A 73 -20.95 -32.37 -9.02
C THR A 73 -20.01 -31.83 -7.93
N PRO A 74 -19.86 -30.51 -7.79
CA PRO A 74 -19.04 -29.93 -6.74
C PRO A 74 -19.53 -30.36 -5.36
N VAL A 75 -18.64 -30.39 -4.38
CA VAL A 75 -18.94 -30.87 -3.03
C VAL A 75 -18.62 -29.78 -2.00
N VAL A 76 -19.47 -29.68 -0.97
CA VAL A 76 -19.18 -28.83 0.20
C VAL A 76 -18.18 -29.58 1.06
N ILE A 77 -16.98 -29.02 1.25
CA ILE A 77 -15.96 -29.62 2.12
C ILE A 77 -15.88 -28.96 3.50
N GLU A 78 -16.35 -27.71 3.61
CA GLU A 78 -16.44 -26.98 4.88
C GLU A 78 -17.70 -26.11 4.87
N LYS A 79 -18.39 -26.02 6.01
CA LYS A 79 -19.53 -25.12 6.22
C LYS A 79 -19.73 -24.84 7.71
N GLY A 80 -20.36 -23.71 8.01
CA GLY A 80 -20.85 -23.39 9.36
C GLY A 80 -21.96 -24.32 9.86
N ASN A 81 -22.33 -24.11 11.13
CA ASN A 81 -23.26 -24.97 11.87
C ASN A 81 -24.65 -24.34 11.94
N GLY A 82 -25.66 -25.05 11.44
CA GLY A 82 -27.07 -24.66 11.54
C GLY A 82 -27.78 -24.59 10.20
N ALA A 83 -29.09 -24.33 10.24
CA ALA A 83 -29.93 -24.30 9.05
C ALA A 83 -29.59 -23.14 8.10
N ILE A 84 -29.14 -22.00 8.64
CA ILE A 84 -28.79 -20.80 7.87
C ILE A 84 -27.45 -21.01 7.14
N ASP A 85 -26.43 -21.54 7.82
CA ASP A 85 -25.14 -21.88 7.19
C ASP A 85 -25.30 -23.02 6.16
N GLN A 86 -26.27 -23.93 6.34
CA GLN A 86 -26.63 -24.90 5.31
C GLN A 86 -27.26 -24.23 4.06
N ALA A 87 -28.16 -23.27 4.26
CA ALA A 87 -28.74 -22.51 3.15
C ALA A 87 -27.68 -21.69 2.40
N PHE A 88 -26.71 -21.15 3.14
CA PHE A 88 -25.54 -20.45 2.62
C PHE A 88 -24.64 -21.38 1.80
N ALA A 89 -24.34 -22.58 2.31
CA ALA A 89 -23.59 -23.61 1.58
C ALA A 89 -24.28 -24.06 0.29
N ASN A 90 -25.60 -24.22 0.33
CA ASN A 90 -26.40 -24.53 -0.85
C ASN A 90 -26.40 -23.38 -1.86
N ALA A 91 -26.34 -22.13 -1.42
CA ALA A 91 -26.23 -20.96 -2.30
C ALA A 91 -24.85 -20.88 -2.97
N ALA A 92 -23.78 -21.15 -2.22
CA ALA A 92 -22.40 -21.23 -2.72
C ALA A 92 -22.28 -22.32 -3.80
N MET A 93 -22.85 -23.50 -3.54
CA MET A 93 -22.93 -24.60 -4.50
C MET A 93 -23.61 -24.19 -5.81
N ARG A 94 -24.76 -23.50 -5.73
CA ARG A 94 -25.47 -23.00 -6.92
C ARG A 94 -24.66 -21.96 -7.68
N ALA A 95 -23.87 -21.13 -7.01
CA ALA A 95 -23.03 -20.13 -7.65
C ALA A 95 -21.96 -20.79 -8.54
N VAL A 96 -21.27 -21.81 -8.02
CA VAL A 96 -20.28 -22.59 -8.78
C VAL A 96 -20.91 -23.23 -10.02
N LEU A 97 -22.08 -23.87 -9.86
CA LEU A 97 -22.80 -24.49 -10.98
C LEU A 97 -23.28 -23.47 -12.01
N ARG A 98 -23.78 -22.31 -11.58
CA ARG A 98 -24.27 -21.26 -12.48
C ARG A 98 -23.15 -20.58 -13.27
N CYS A 99 -21.98 -20.43 -12.65
CA CYS A 99 -20.80 -19.82 -13.26
C CYS A 99 -19.96 -20.79 -14.10
N GLN A 100 -20.34 -22.06 -14.21
CA GLN A 100 -19.62 -23.06 -14.99
C GLN A 100 -19.25 -22.60 -16.43
N PRO A 101 -20.13 -21.95 -17.21
CA PRO A 101 -19.76 -21.49 -18.56
C PRO A 101 -18.66 -20.41 -18.56
N GLN A 102 -18.66 -19.53 -17.56
CA GLN A 102 -17.65 -18.48 -17.41
C GLN A 102 -16.32 -19.08 -16.92
N LEU A 103 -16.39 -20.04 -16.00
CA LEU A 103 -15.27 -20.84 -15.51
C LEU A 103 -14.60 -21.65 -16.62
N ALA A 104 -15.39 -22.31 -17.48
CA ALA A 104 -14.89 -23.06 -18.62
C ALA A 104 -14.15 -22.15 -19.63
N ALA A 105 -14.68 -20.95 -19.89
CA ALA A 105 -14.04 -19.97 -20.77
C ALA A 105 -12.68 -19.46 -20.25
N MET A 106 -12.40 -19.66 -18.96
CA MET A 106 -11.13 -19.32 -18.33
C MET A 106 -10.11 -20.47 -18.33
N GLY A 107 -10.44 -21.63 -18.93
CA GLY A 107 -9.49 -22.73 -19.15
C GLY A 107 -9.06 -23.47 -17.88
N ILE A 108 -9.99 -23.65 -16.92
CA ILE A 108 -9.74 -24.34 -15.65
C ILE A 108 -9.55 -25.84 -15.86
N GLN A 109 -8.54 -26.43 -15.20
CA GLN A 109 -8.31 -27.87 -15.18
C GLN A 109 -7.91 -28.31 -13.76
N GLY A 110 -8.42 -29.45 -13.30
CA GLY A 110 -8.12 -30.04 -11.99
C GLY A 110 -9.04 -29.59 -10.85
N GLU A 111 -8.69 -29.96 -9.60
CA GLU A 111 -9.46 -29.59 -8.41
C GLU A 111 -9.25 -28.11 -8.05
N VAL A 112 -10.35 -27.39 -7.88
CA VAL A 112 -10.39 -25.99 -7.44
C VAL A 112 -11.28 -25.86 -6.20
N ARG A 113 -10.85 -25.02 -5.26
CA ARG A 113 -11.58 -24.73 -4.02
C ARG A 113 -12.06 -23.28 -4.03
N PHE A 114 -13.34 -23.08 -3.79
CA PHE A 114 -14.01 -21.77 -3.72
C PHE A 114 -14.40 -21.48 -2.28
N ASN A 115 -13.99 -20.33 -1.77
CA ASN A 115 -14.21 -19.91 -0.38
C ASN A 115 -15.27 -18.81 -0.35
N PHE A 116 -16.39 -19.06 0.34
CA PHE A 116 -17.48 -18.09 0.49
C PHE A 116 -17.54 -17.63 1.93
N ALA A 117 -17.27 -16.35 2.17
CA ALA A 117 -17.44 -15.74 3.48
C ALA A 117 -18.87 -15.18 3.62
N PRO A 118 -19.55 -15.35 4.76
CA PRO A 118 -20.82 -14.69 5.00
C PRO A 118 -20.62 -13.17 4.96
N PRO A 119 -21.55 -12.42 4.35
CA PRO A 119 -21.46 -10.96 4.34
C PRO A 119 -21.42 -10.47 5.79
N PRO A 120 -20.52 -9.53 6.13
CA PRO A 120 -20.54 -8.91 7.46
C PRO A 120 -21.93 -8.30 7.70
N ALA A 121 -22.40 -8.37 8.95
CA ALA A 121 -23.70 -7.82 9.31
C ALA A 121 -23.77 -6.33 8.89
N GLN A 122 -24.65 -6.06 7.91
CA GLN A 122 -24.90 -4.77 7.25
C GLN A 122 -23.81 -4.29 6.27
N GLU A 123 -23.88 -4.77 5.02
CA GLU A 123 -23.31 -4.10 3.85
C GLU A 123 -24.34 -3.11 3.27
N THR A 124 -24.19 -1.83 3.62
CA THR A 124 -24.54 -0.75 2.70
C THR A 124 -23.32 -0.53 1.81
N ASP A 125 -23.47 -0.75 0.49
CA ASP A 125 -22.52 -0.45 -0.59
C ASP A 125 -21.03 -0.37 -0.18
N GLY A 126 -20.31 -1.47 -0.42
CA GLY A 126 -18.91 -1.71 -0.07
C GLY A 126 -17.88 -0.71 -0.61
N VAL A 127 -17.87 0.48 -0.03
CA VAL A 127 -16.75 1.42 0.01
C VAL A 127 -16.66 1.85 1.47
N SER A 128 -15.51 1.64 2.11
CA SER A 128 -15.32 2.19 3.45
C SER A 128 -15.63 3.70 3.39
N PRO A 129 -16.43 4.29 4.31
CA PRO A 129 -16.67 5.73 4.31
C PRO A 129 -15.37 6.56 4.42
N SER A 130 -14.27 5.91 4.78
CA SER A 130 -12.92 6.47 4.82
C SER A 130 -12.07 6.23 3.57
N ALA A 131 -12.50 5.39 2.62
CA ALA A 131 -11.80 5.13 1.37
C ALA A 131 -11.92 6.30 0.38
N PRO A 132 -10.81 6.74 -0.24
CA PRO A 132 -10.88 7.64 -1.39
C PRO A 132 -11.71 7.03 -2.52
N SER A 133 -12.73 7.76 -2.99
CA SER A 133 -13.52 7.35 -4.15
C SER A 133 -12.65 7.17 -5.40
N GLU A 134 -13.09 6.35 -6.36
CA GLU A 134 -12.39 6.22 -7.65
C GLU A 134 -12.21 7.56 -8.37
N LYS A 135 -13.19 8.46 -8.24
CA LYS A 135 -13.11 9.81 -8.79
C LYS A 135 -11.95 10.58 -8.15
N ARG A 136 -11.80 10.47 -6.83
CA ARG A 136 -10.69 11.08 -6.08
C ARG A 136 -9.34 10.51 -6.50
N LEU A 137 -9.25 9.19 -6.68
CA LEU A 137 -8.03 8.54 -7.15
C LEU A 137 -7.64 8.98 -8.57
N ARG A 138 -8.62 9.09 -9.48
CA ARG A 138 -8.39 9.61 -10.84
C ARG A 138 -7.89 11.05 -10.82
N GLU A 139 -8.51 11.92 -10.01
CA GLU A 139 -8.08 13.30 -9.85
C GLU A 139 -6.62 13.40 -9.37
N MET A 140 -6.22 12.56 -8.41
CA MET A 140 -4.83 12.48 -7.96
C MET A 140 -3.87 11.99 -9.05
N GLN A 141 -4.27 11.00 -9.85
CA GLN A 141 -3.45 10.53 -10.97
C GLN A 141 -3.26 11.63 -12.02
N ASP A 142 -4.33 12.34 -12.38
CA ASP A 142 -4.28 13.46 -13.33
C ASP A 142 -3.43 14.62 -12.78
N ALA A 143 -3.49 14.88 -11.47
CA ALA A 143 -2.61 15.84 -10.80
C ALA A 143 -1.13 15.41 -10.89
N ALA A 144 -0.82 14.15 -10.58
CA ALA A 144 0.55 13.64 -10.68
C ALA A 144 1.10 13.75 -12.11
N GLN A 145 0.29 13.42 -13.12
CA GLN A 145 0.67 13.57 -14.53
C GLN A 145 0.90 15.04 -14.92
N ARG A 146 0.05 15.96 -14.47
CA ARG A 146 0.24 17.40 -14.69
C ARG A 146 1.54 17.90 -14.06
N LEU A 147 1.86 17.46 -12.84
CA LEU A 147 3.10 17.81 -12.17
C LEU A 147 4.32 17.31 -12.94
N GLN A 148 4.30 16.05 -13.38
CA GLN A 148 5.37 15.47 -14.18
C GLN A 148 5.56 16.23 -15.50
N ALA A 149 4.47 16.50 -16.22
CA ALA A 149 4.53 17.25 -17.46
C ALA A 149 5.06 18.68 -17.24
N PHE A 150 4.72 19.32 -16.12
CA PHE A 150 5.28 20.62 -15.75
C PHE A 150 6.78 20.51 -15.50
N ALA A 151 7.23 19.52 -14.74
CA ALA A 151 8.64 19.28 -14.46
C ALA A 151 9.43 19.03 -15.76
N ASP A 152 8.92 18.20 -16.66
CA ASP A 152 9.56 17.86 -17.93
C ASP A 152 9.72 19.11 -18.82
N ARG A 153 8.68 19.95 -18.93
CA ARG A 153 8.75 21.22 -19.68
C ARG A 153 9.78 22.19 -19.10
N ASN A 154 9.91 22.21 -17.78
CA ASN A 154 10.79 23.13 -17.07
C ASN A 154 12.18 22.56 -16.78
N ARG A 155 12.46 21.31 -17.18
CA ARG A 155 13.72 20.62 -16.91
C ARG A 155 14.95 21.35 -17.45
N HIS A 156 14.78 22.04 -18.59
CA HIS A 156 15.83 22.83 -19.25
C HIS A 156 15.73 24.34 -18.94
N SER A 157 14.76 24.77 -18.13
CA SER A 157 14.66 26.15 -17.66
C SER A 157 15.92 26.52 -16.87
N ARG A 158 16.15 27.81 -16.58
CA ARG A 158 17.14 28.25 -15.58
C ARG A 158 16.53 28.47 -14.18
N GLU A 159 15.25 28.18 -13.99
CA GLU A 159 14.57 28.34 -12.71
C GLU A 159 14.41 27.01 -11.97
N ALA A 160 14.68 27.02 -10.66
CA ALA A 160 14.37 25.89 -9.79
C ALA A 160 12.85 25.71 -9.69
N MET A 161 12.37 24.48 -9.75
CA MET A 161 10.95 24.20 -9.53
C MET A 161 10.63 24.48 -8.06
N LYS A 162 9.73 25.44 -7.83
CA LYS A 162 9.30 25.82 -6.47
C LYS A 162 7.91 25.26 -6.18
N PRO A 163 7.68 24.60 -5.02
CA PRO A 163 6.35 24.18 -4.58
C PRO A 163 5.34 25.33 -4.52
N THR A 164 5.82 26.54 -4.24
CA THR A 164 5.01 27.77 -4.15
C THR A 164 4.60 28.36 -5.49
N ASN A 165 5.02 27.79 -6.63
CA ASN A 165 4.51 28.21 -7.93
C ASN A 165 2.98 27.97 -7.99
N PRO A 166 2.15 28.91 -8.47
CA PRO A 166 0.69 28.77 -8.43
C PRO A 166 0.12 27.55 -9.17
N GLU A 167 0.73 27.12 -10.27
CA GLU A 167 0.31 25.91 -11.01
C GLU A 167 0.70 24.65 -10.23
N VAL A 168 1.88 24.67 -9.61
CA VAL A 168 2.41 23.55 -8.84
C VAL A 168 1.69 23.40 -7.50
N SER A 169 1.52 24.47 -6.73
CA SER A 169 0.83 24.49 -5.45
C SER A 169 -0.58 23.90 -5.55
N LYS A 170 -1.36 24.29 -6.57
CA LYS A 170 -2.69 23.69 -6.81
C LYS A 170 -2.65 22.19 -7.06
N THR A 171 -1.58 21.72 -7.71
CA THR A 171 -1.38 20.30 -7.98
C THR A 171 -1.00 19.56 -6.69
N LEU A 172 -0.14 20.17 -5.86
CA LEU A 172 0.23 19.63 -4.55
C LEU A 172 -0.95 19.58 -3.57
N ASP A 173 -1.87 20.56 -3.59
CA ASP A 173 -3.09 20.53 -2.75
C ASP A 173 -4.03 19.35 -3.05
N ILE A 174 -3.95 18.83 -4.28
CA ILE A 174 -4.66 17.62 -4.70
C ILE A 174 -3.88 16.37 -4.26
N LEU A 175 -2.56 16.37 -4.35
CA LEU A 175 -1.74 15.19 -4.09
C LEU A 175 -1.47 14.94 -2.60
N CYS A 176 -1.23 16.01 -1.84
CA CYS A 176 -0.61 15.97 -0.53
C CYS A 176 -1.63 16.23 0.57
N ARG A 177 -2.50 15.24 0.85
CA ARG A 177 -3.53 15.33 1.89
C ARG A 177 -3.30 14.32 3.02
N PRO A 178 -2.56 14.69 4.08
CA PRO A 178 -2.23 13.79 5.19
C PRO A 178 -3.44 13.13 5.83
N SER A 179 -4.52 13.88 6.03
CA SER A 179 -5.75 13.37 6.66
C SER A 179 -6.51 12.36 5.80
N GLU A 180 -6.35 12.41 4.47
CA GLU A 180 -6.86 11.35 3.58
C GLU A 180 -5.93 10.13 3.61
N ALA A 181 -4.61 10.35 3.65
CA ALA A 181 -3.62 9.27 3.70
C ALA A 181 -3.65 8.49 5.03
N GLU A 182 -3.90 9.16 6.15
CA GLU A 182 -4.00 8.55 7.47
C GLU A 182 -5.09 7.48 7.51
N LYS A 183 -6.25 7.79 6.93
CA LYS A 183 -7.45 6.92 6.86
C LYS A 183 -7.27 5.68 5.98
N LEU A 184 -6.19 5.58 5.21
CA LEU A 184 -5.93 4.43 4.35
C LEU A 184 -5.65 3.14 5.14
N ASP A 185 -5.31 3.22 6.42
CA ASP A 185 -5.03 2.05 7.27
C ASP A 185 -6.31 1.31 7.72
N GLU A 186 -7.45 2.00 7.70
CA GLU A 186 -8.79 1.47 7.96
C GLU A 186 -9.29 0.56 6.84
N LEU A 187 -8.67 0.63 5.66
CA LEU A 187 -9.11 -0.12 4.49
C LEU A 187 -9.00 -1.63 4.67
N SER A 188 -9.92 -2.32 4.01
CA SER A 188 -9.88 -3.77 3.90
C SER A 188 -8.77 -4.22 2.94
N PRO A 189 -8.25 -5.45 3.08
CA PRO A 189 -7.30 -6.02 2.12
C PRO A 189 -7.78 -6.03 0.66
N HIS A 190 -9.10 -6.09 0.43
CA HIS A 190 -9.68 -6.04 -0.92
C HIS A 190 -9.48 -4.67 -1.59
N GLU A 191 -9.27 -3.61 -0.81
CA GLU A 191 -9.07 -2.24 -1.28
C GLU A 191 -7.58 -1.87 -1.43
N TYR A 192 -6.66 -2.84 -1.41
CA TYR A 192 -5.21 -2.58 -1.48
C TYR A 192 -4.78 -1.74 -2.71
N LYS A 193 -5.50 -1.85 -3.82
CA LYS A 193 -5.26 -1.04 -5.03
C LYS A 193 -5.42 0.45 -4.77
N THR A 194 -6.30 0.84 -3.85
CA THR A 194 -6.50 2.23 -3.41
C THR A 194 -5.24 2.75 -2.72
N VAL A 195 -4.69 2.01 -1.76
CA VAL A 195 -3.45 2.36 -1.04
C VAL A 195 -2.27 2.49 -2.01
N VAL A 196 -2.13 1.52 -2.93
CA VAL A 196 -1.05 1.52 -3.93
C VAL A 196 -1.18 2.70 -4.89
N SER A 197 -2.38 2.97 -5.40
CA SER A 197 -2.64 4.08 -6.32
C SER A 197 -2.32 5.42 -5.67
N TYR A 198 -2.79 5.63 -4.43
CA TYR A 198 -2.53 6.84 -3.67
C TYR A 198 -1.03 7.05 -3.45
N THR A 199 -0.34 6.02 -2.96
CA THR A 199 1.11 6.06 -2.70
C THR A 199 1.90 6.36 -3.99
N ARG A 200 1.50 5.78 -5.12
CA ARG A 200 2.14 6.03 -6.42
C ARG A 200 2.08 7.49 -6.85
N SER A 201 0.93 8.14 -6.65
CA SER A 201 0.78 9.57 -6.97
C SER A 201 1.66 10.46 -6.09
N LEU A 202 1.82 10.13 -4.80
CA LEU A 202 2.72 10.87 -3.90
C LEU A 202 4.20 10.73 -4.29
N ILE A 203 4.62 9.55 -4.72
CA ILE A 203 6.02 9.29 -5.12
C ILE A 203 6.47 10.22 -6.27
N VAL A 204 5.56 10.56 -7.19
CA VAL A 204 5.87 11.49 -8.30
C VAL A 204 6.36 12.83 -7.76
N VAL A 205 5.72 13.35 -6.70
CA VAL A 205 6.13 14.61 -6.06
C VAL A 205 7.56 14.51 -5.57
N MET A 206 7.86 13.50 -4.76
CA MET A 206 9.18 13.34 -4.14
C MET A 206 10.28 13.19 -5.19
N ASN A 207 10.06 12.38 -6.22
CA ASN A 207 11.04 12.18 -7.30
C ASN A 207 11.38 13.47 -8.04
N ILE A 208 10.39 14.34 -8.29
CA ILE A 208 10.60 15.60 -9.01
C ILE A 208 11.47 16.56 -8.20
N TYR A 209 11.22 16.65 -6.91
CA TYR A 209 11.93 17.59 -6.03
C TYR A 209 13.29 17.11 -5.55
N GLU A 210 13.59 15.83 -5.79
CA GLU A 210 14.90 15.24 -5.56
C GLU A 210 15.76 15.17 -6.82
N ASP A 211 15.18 15.30 -8.02
CA ASP A 211 15.93 15.33 -9.26
C ASP A 211 16.95 16.48 -9.20
N PRO A 212 18.27 16.20 -9.26
CA PRO A 212 19.31 17.22 -9.21
C PRO A 212 19.16 18.29 -10.31
N ALA A 213 18.59 17.92 -11.47
CA ALA A 213 18.27 18.85 -12.55
C ALA A 213 17.25 19.91 -12.14
N THR A 214 16.35 19.53 -11.21
CA THR A 214 15.25 20.35 -10.72
C THR A 214 15.64 21.14 -9.47
N ALA A 215 16.35 20.51 -8.52
CA ALA A 215 16.64 21.08 -7.21
C ALA A 215 17.90 21.96 -7.16
N ARG A 216 18.89 21.72 -8.04
CA ARG A 216 20.06 22.59 -8.35
C ARG A 216 21.04 23.00 -7.22
N SER A 217 20.61 23.05 -5.96
CA SER A 217 21.47 23.38 -4.81
C SER A 217 20.89 22.79 -3.52
N GLN A 218 21.75 22.55 -2.52
CA GLN A 218 21.33 22.05 -1.20
C GLN A 218 20.30 22.98 -0.53
N LYS A 219 20.50 24.30 -0.63
CA LYS A 219 19.58 25.29 -0.09
C LYS A 219 18.18 25.16 -0.71
N ALA A 220 18.12 24.99 -2.03
CA ALA A 220 16.84 24.83 -2.72
C ALA A 220 16.16 23.49 -2.38
N ILE A 221 16.92 22.43 -2.13
CA ILE A 221 16.36 21.17 -1.58
C ILE A 221 15.73 21.44 -0.22
N THR A 222 16.44 22.08 0.71
CA THR A 222 15.93 22.41 2.05
C THR A 222 14.68 23.30 1.98
N ASP A 223 14.72 24.38 1.20
CA ASP A 223 13.60 25.30 1.04
C ASP A 223 12.37 24.59 0.45
N ASN A 224 12.57 23.73 -0.57
CA ASN A 224 11.49 22.95 -1.16
C ASN A 224 10.91 21.93 -0.16
N MET A 225 11.75 21.23 0.59
CA MET A 225 11.30 20.24 1.59
C MET A 225 10.47 20.88 2.70
N ARG A 226 10.75 22.14 3.05
CA ARG A 226 9.92 22.88 4.00
C ARG A 226 8.48 23.01 3.51
N GLU A 227 8.33 23.40 2.25
CA GLU A 227 7.04 23.62 1.58
C GLU A 227 6.31 22.30 1.26
N LEU A 228 7.03 21.19 1.11
CA LEU A 228 6.46 19.87 0.83
C LEU A 228 5.97 19.12 2.07
N GLY A 229 5.77 19.82 3.19
CA GLY A 229 5.54 19.12 4.45
C GLY A 229 4.29 18.25 4.51
N ALA A 230 3.19 18.71 3.93
CA ALA A 230 1.99 17.89 3.80
C ALA A 230 2.22 16.65 2.90
N CYS A 231 3.13 16.74 1.93
CA CYS A 231 3.45 15.59 1.07
C CYS A 231 4.23 14.53 1.85
N LEU A 232 5.22 14.96 2.65
CA LEU A 232 5.98 14.07 3.54
C LEU A 232 5.06 13.35 4.53
N ASP A 233 4.16 14.08 5.18
CA ASP A 233 3.18 13.51 6.12
C ASP A 233 2.27 12.50 5.43
N ALA A 234 1.75 12.82 4.25
CA ALA A 234 0.94 11.91 3.46
C ALA A 234 1.72 10.65 3.03
N THR A 235 3.00 10.77 2.68
CA THR A 235 3.87 9.64 2.34
C THR A 235 4.10 8.71 3.53
N LEU A 236 4.33 9.26 4.72
CA LEU A 236 4.50 8.47 5.94
C LEU A 236 3.22 7.71 6.28
N TRP A 237 2.07 8.39 6.22
CA TRP A 237 0.77 7.75 6.46
C TRP A 237 0.42 6.68 5.43
N SER A 238 0.61 6.96 4.14
CA SER A 238 0.33 5.97 3.08
C SER A 238 1.27 4.76 3.18
N SER A 239 2.52 4.96 3.60
CA SER A 239 3.47 3.87 3.88
C SER A 239 3.03 3.03 5.07
N ARG A 240 2.47 3.63 6.12
CA ARG A 240 1.91 2.90 7.28
C ARG A 240 0.72 2.05 6.84
N ALA A 241 -0.16 2.62 6.02
CA ALA A 241 -1.27 1.88 5.42
C ALA A 241 -0.78 0.71 4.57
N ALA A 242 0.28 0.90 3.76
CA ALA A 242 0.89 -0.16 2.96
C ALA A 242 1.44 -1.32 3.82
N VAL A 243 2.12 -1.04 4.95
CA VAL A 243 2.52 -2.10 5.89
C VAL A 243 1.31 -2.81 6.48
N THR A 244 0.33 -2.03 6.94
CA THR A 244 -0.87 -2.54 7.62
C THR A 244 -1.65 -3.50 6.74
N ILE A 245 -1.92 -3.09 5.49
CA ILE A 245 -2.67 -3.91 4.55
C ILE A 245 -1.87 -5.14 4.11
N THR A 246 -0.55 -5.02 3.92
CA THR A 246 0.31 -6.16 3.62
C THR A 246 0.27 -7.18 4.75
N LYS A 247 0.32 -6.73 6.01
CA LYS A 247 0.22 -7.62 7.17
C LYS A 247 -1.15 -8.33 7.21
N LYS A 248 -2.25 -7.59 7.03
CA LYS A 248 -3.61 -8.15 6.99
C LYS A 248 -3.74 -9.21 5.88
N MET A 249 -3.27 -8.90 4.66
CA MET A 249 -3.27 -9.83 3.52
C MET A 249 -2.54 -11.14 3.85
N PHE A 250 -1.32 -11.08 4.39
CA PHE A 250 -0.54 -12.28 4.70
C PHE A 250 -1.08 -13.06 5.91
N SER A 251 -1.84 -12.43 6.80
CA SER A 251 -2.53 -13.13 7.89
C SER A 251 -3.82 -13.82 7.44
N GLU A 252 -4.56 -13.20 6.51
CA GLU A 252 -5.83 -13.72 5.99
C GLU A 252 -5.64 -14.77 4.89
N MET A 253 -4.50 -14.73 4.18
CA MET A 253 -4.15 -15.65 3.09
C MET A 253 -2.80 -16.32 3.37
N PRO A 254 -2.74 -17.33 4.27
CA PRO A 254 -1.50 -17.99 4.67
C PRO A 254 -0.71 -18.61 3.50
N GLU A 255 -1.40 -19.01 2.43
CA GLU A 255 -0.81 -19.54 1.20
C GLU A 255 0.16 -18.56 0.53
N LEU A 256 -0.03 -17.25 0.70
CA LEU A 256 0.91 -16.23 0.22
C LEU A 256 2.28 -16.36 0.90
N SER A 257 2.32 -16.82 2.15
CA SER A 257 3.58 -17.03 2.86
C SER A 257 4.36 -18.22 2.31
N SER A 258 3.66 -19.24 1.79
CA SER A 258 4.28 -20.40 1.13
C SER A 258 4.71 -20.14 -0.31
N ASN A 259 4.26 -19.02 -0.92
CA ASN A 259 4.66 -18.63 -2.26
C ASN A 259 5.95 -17.78 -2.20
N PRO A 260 7.07 -18.25 -2.78
CA PRO A 260 8.35 -17.55 -2.71
C PRO A 260 8.33 -16.13 -3.31
N LYS A 261 7.54 -15.89 -4.36
CA LYS A 261 7.44 -14.56 -4.97
C LYS A 261 6.58 -13.61 -4.18
N ALA A 262 5.47 -14.08 -3.60
CA ALA A 262 4.67 -13.25 -2.70
C ALA A 262 5.49 -12.88 -1.46
N ALA A 263 6.21 -13.84 -0.85
CA ALA A 263 7.11 -13.59 0.26
C ALA A 263 8.24 -12.59 -0.11
N ALA A 264 8.92 -12.78 -1.23
CA ALA A 264 9.93 -11.83 -1.72
C ALA A 264 9.34 -10.44 -1.97
N GLY A 265 8.11 -10.40 -2.48
CA GLY A 265 7.35 -9.18 -2.68
C GLY A 265 7.09 -8.42 -1.36
N ARG A 266 6.56 -9.10 -0.35
CA ARG A 266 6.37 -8.55 0.99
C ARG A 266 7.67 -7.99 1.56
N ASP A 267 8.76 -8.75 1.46
CA ASP A 267 10.06 -8.34 1.99
C ASP A 267 10.58 -7.10 1.27
N GLN A 268 10.33 -6.97 -0.03
CA GLN A 268 10.63 -5.76 -0.81
C GLN A 268 9.76 -4.58 -0.38
N VAL A 269 8.45 -4.76 -0.11
CA VAL A 269 7.59 -3.70 0.46
C VAL A 269 8.18 -3.18 1.77
N TYR A 270 8.54 -4.08 2.69
CA TYR A 270 9.13 -3.70 3.97
C TYR A 270 10.50 -3.03 3.81
N SER A 271 11.33 -3.49 2.86
CA SER A 271 12.60 -2.85 2.56
C SER A 271 12.43 -1.44 2.00
N ASN A 272 11.46 -1.23 1.10
CA ASN A 272 11.19 0.08 0.53
C ASN A 272 10.69 1.06 1.59
N ILE A 273 9.85 0.61 2.52
CA ILE A 273 9.36 1.44 3.63
C ILE A 273 10.50 1.82 4.58
N GLY A 274 11.48 0.94 4.79
CA GLY A 274 12.71 1.29 5.50
C GLY A 274 13.43 2.48 4.86
N LEU A 275 13.48 2.51 3.53
CA LEU A 275 14.07 3.63 2.79
C LEU A 275 13.21 4.89 2.95
N VAL A 276 11.89 4.83 2.77
CA VAL A 276 11.00 6.00 2.99
C VAL A 276 11.29 6.70 4.31
N ILE A 277 11.37 5.91 5.38
CA ILE A 277 11.62 6.45 6.71
C ILE A 277 13.00 7.10 6.78
N GLU A 278 14.04 6.45 6.24
CA GLU A 278 15.38 7.03 6.13
C GLU A 278 15.35 8.38 5.39
N GLY A 279 14.64 8.47 4.27
CA GLY A 279 14.56 9.68 3.46
C GLY A 279 13.77 10.81 4.13
N SER A 280 12.67 10.48 4.81
CA SER A 280 11.93 11.45 5.63
C SER A 280 12.76 11.97 6.80
N LEU A 281 13.64 11.12 7.37
CA LEU A 281 14.54 11.48 8.47
C LEU A 281 15.76 12.26 7.99
N GLU A 282 16.29 11.94 6.80
CA GLU A 282 17.28 12.77 6.13
C GLU A 282 16.70 14.14 5.77
N ALA A 283 15.42 14.20 5.36
CA ALA A 283 14.71 15.46 5.21
C ALA A 283 14.76 16.19 6.55
N LEU A 284 14.26 15.62 7.67
CA LEU A 284 14.33 16.20 9.02
C LEU A 284 15.74 16.68 9.43
N ALA A 285 16.79 16.03 8.96
CA ALA A 285 18.19 16.34 9.25
C ALA A 285 18.82 17.41 8.33
N LEU A 286 18.11 17.91 7.32
CA LEU A 286 18.58 19.03 6.50
C LEU A 286 18.79 20.26 7.40
N ASP A 287 19.99 20.83 7.30
CA ASP A 287 20.52 21.84 8.22
C ASP A 287 19.50 22.97 8.51
N GLY A 288 19.11 23.11 9.78
CA GLY A 288 18.33 24.23 10.29
C GLY A 288 16.80 24.16 10.16
N MET A 289 16.18 22.98 10.05
CA MET A 289 14.71 22.92 10.12
C MET A 289 14.19 23.24 11.52
N GLU A 290 13.22 24.14 11.57
CA GLU A 290 12.66 24.68 12.81
C GLU A 290 12.00 23.56 13.62
N ALA A 291 12.08 23.63 14.94
CA ALA A 291 11.50 22.62 15.84
C ALA A 291 10.01 22.37 15.56
N SER A 292 9.25 23.44 15.26
CA SER A 292 7.84 23.39 14.89
C SER A 292 7.57 22.54 13.64
N TRP A 293 8.44 22.64 12.63
CA TRP A 293 8.36 21.83 11.43
C TRP A 293 8.59 20.37 11.78
N CYS A 294 9.63 20.06 12.54
CA CYS A 294 9.96 18.68 12.93
C CYS A 294 8.87 18.04 13.79
N ASP A 295 8.38 18.76 14.80
CA ASP A 295 7.36 18.26 15.74
C ASP A 295 6.06 17.89 15.00
N ALA A 296 5.70 18.61 13.93
CA ALA A 296 4.52 18.31 13.11
C ALA A 296 4.57 16.94 12.43
N ARG A 297 5.76 16.41 12.11
CA ARG A 297 5.92 15.08 11.47
C ARG A 297 6.08 13.94 12.46
N LEU A 298 6.20 14.24 13.76
CA LEU A 298 6.55 13.22 14.75
C LEU A 298 5.47 12.15 14.86
N ALA A 299 4.19 12.54 14.77
CA ALA A 299 3.06 11.62 14.82
C ALA A 299 3.05 10.61 13.65
N PRO A 300 3.04 11.03 12.37
CA PRO A 300 3.08 10.07 11.26
C PRO A 300 4.33 9.20 11.25
N LEU A 301 5.49 9.78 11.60
CA LEU A 301 6.75 9.04 11.68
C LEU A 301 6.73 7.95 12.76
N THR A 302 6.24 8.29 13.96
CA THR A 302 6.12 7.36 15.09
C THR A 302 5.16 6.23 14.76
N ALA A 303 3.99 6.57 14.21
CA ALA A 303 2.98 5.57 13.86
C ALA A 303 3.49 4.60 12.77
N LEU A 304 4.23 5.10 11.77
CA LEU A 304 4.87 4.24 10.79
C LEU A 304 5.95 3.35 11.42
N PHE A 305 6.79 3.90 12.30
CA PHE A 305 7.81 3.12 13.00
C PHE A 305 7.19 1.97 13.79
N GLU A 306 6.18 2.22 14.61
CA GLU A 306 5.53 1.19 15.44
C GLU A 306 4.93 0.06 14.59
N THR A 307 4.34 0.41 13.44
CA THR A 307 3.74 -0.56 12.53
C THR A 307 4.79 -1.37 11.76
N ALA A 308 5.85 -0.71 11.28
CA ALA A 308 6.81 -1.33 10.38
C ALA A 308 7.96 -2.04 11.10
N TYR A 309 8.43 -1.48 12.22
CA TYR A 309 9.58 -2.00 12.97
C TYR A 309 9.48 -3.50 13.32
N PRO A 310 8.32 -4.05 13.76
CA PRO A 310 8.21 -5.47 14.11
C PRO A 310 8.39 -6.42 12.92
N VAL A 311 8.02 -5.98 11.71
CA VAL A 311 7.96 -6.82 10.50
C VAL A 311 9.13 -6.61 9.54
N MET A 312 9.91 -5.54 9.73
CA MET A 312 11.10 -5.29 8.91
C MET A 312 12.19 -6.36 9.11
N PRO A 313 13.05 -6.61 8.11
CA PRO A 313 14.24 -7.42 8.31
C PRO A 313 15.25 -6.74 9.24
N ASP A 314 16.10 -7.51 9.93
CA ASP A 314 16.97 -6.99 10.99
C ASP A 314 17.94 -5.89 10.54
N LYS A 315 18.46 -6.00 9.31
CA LYS A 315 19.32 -4.97 8.72
C LYS A 315 18.57 -3.63 8.64
N GLN A 316 17.32 -3.65 8.19
CA GLN A 316 16.47 -2.46 8.09
C GLN A 316 16.06 -1.95 9.46
N LYS A 317 15.85 -2.82 10.47
CA LYS A 317 15.61 -2.39 11.86
C LYS A 317 16.76 -1.57 12.43
N VAL A 318 18.01 -1.92 12.12
CA VAL A 318 19.20 -1.15 12.53
C VAL A 318 19.21 0.23 11.87
N THR A 319 19.00 0.28 10.55
CA THR A 319 18.89 1.54 9.79
C THR A 319 17.78 2.42 10.36
N LEU A 320 16.60 1.84 10.57
CA LEU A 320 15.42 2.54 11.07
C LEU A 320 15.64 3.11 12.48
N ARG A 321 16.22 2.34 13.41
CA ARG A 321 16.60 2.87 14.74
C ARG A 321 17.63 3.99 14.64
N SER A 322 18.64 3.83 13.79
CA SER A 322 19.66 4.85 13.57
C SER A 322 19.05 6.15 13.05
N ALA A 323 18.12 6.04 12.09
CA ALA A 323 17.43 7.17 11.53
C ALA A 323 16.55 7.86 12.60
N MET A 324 15.78 7.10 13.39
CA MET A 324 14.94 7.68 14.45
C MET A 324 15.76 8.40 15.53
N ARG A 325 16.98 7.94 15.83
CA ARG A 325 17.92 8.67 16.70
C ARG A 325 18.37 10.01 16.12
N GLN A 326 18.30 10.19 14.80
CA GLN A 326 18.56 11.51 14.20
C GLN A 326 17.40 12.46 14.48
N ALA A 327 16.15 11.99 14.45
CA ALA A 327 14.98 12.79 14.83
C ALA A 327 15.01 13.24 16.29
N GLU A 328 15.66 12.48 17.20
CA GLU A 328 15.85 12.93 18.59
C GLU A 328 16.59 14.28 18.71
N LYS A 329 17.29 14.73 17.66
CA LYS A 329 17.97 16.03 17.63
C LYS A 329 17.06 17.21 17.29
N CYS A 330 15.81 16.96 16.88
CA CYS A 330 14.87 18.00 16.44
C CYS A 330 14.40 18.91 17.59
N SER A 331 14.04 18.34 18.74
CA SER A 331 13.61 19.07 19.92
C SER A 331 13.71 18.18 21.18
N ASP A 332 13.76 18.78 22.36
CA ASP A 332 13.70 18.02 23.62
C ASP A 332 12.39 17.23 23.76
N GLN A 333 11.28 17.79 23.28
CA GLN A 333 9.99 17.12 23.24
C GLN A 333 10.02 15.89 22.31
N THR A 334 10.59 16.03 21.11
CA THR A 334 10.77 14.91 20.18
C THR A 334 11.62 13.81 20.81
N ARG A 335 12.76 14.17 21.43
CA ARG A 335 13.63 13.22 22.14
C ARG A 335 12.87 12.43 23.22
N LEU A 336 12.04 13.11 24.02
CA LEU A 336 11.24 12.46 25.07
C LEU A 336 10.21 11.49 24.49
N SER A 337 9.52 11.88 23.42
CA SER A 337 8.52 11.04 22.73
C SER A 337 9.14 9.79 22.10
N LEU A 338 10.36 9.90 21.55
CA LEU A 338 11.04 8.77 20.89
C LEU A 338 11.76 7.83 21.87
N LYS A 339 12.04 8.29 23.10
CA LYS A 339 12.80 7.52 24.09
C LYS A 339 12.19 6.15 24.39
N SER A 340 10.87 6.08 24.55
CA SER A 340 10.16 4.81 24.84
C SER A 340 10.16 3.83 23.65
N LEU A 341 10.24 4.35 22.42
CA LEU A 341 10.25 3.56 21.19
C LEU A 341 11.63 2.97 20.87
N LEU A 342 12.69 3.69 21.24
CA LEU A 342 14.07 3.33 20.91
C LEU A 342 14.80 2.56 22.02
N GLN A 343 14.20 2.48 23.21
CA GLN A 343 14.68 1.59 24.25
C GLN A 343 14.55 0.12 23.80
N PRO A 344 15.58 -0.72 24.03
CA PRO A 344 15.44 -2.15 23.81
C PRO A 344 14.33 -2.68 24.72
N ARG A 345 13.24 -3.16 24.13
CA ARG A 345 12.24 -3.94 24.88
C ARG A 345 12.95 -5.21 25.33
N HIS A 346 13.12 -5.37 26.64
CA HIS A 346 13.63 -6.62 27.19
C HIS A 346 12.66 -7.75 26.81
N PRO A 347 13.18 -8.92 26.41
CA PRO A 347 12.37 -10.06 26.04
C PRO A 347 11.50 -10.57 27.18
#